data_AF-A0A550GPJ8-F1
#
_entry.id   AF-A0A550GPJ8-F1
#
_cell.length_a   1.000
_cell.length_b   1.000
_cell.length_c   1.000
_cell.angle_alpha   90.00
_cell.angle_beta   90.00
_cell.angle_gamma   90.00
#
_symmetry.space_group_name_H-M   'P 1'
#
loop_
_entity.id
_entity.type
_entity.pdbx_description
1 polymer ?
#
loop_
_entity_poly.entity_id
_entity_poly.type
_entity_poly.pdbx_seq_one_letter_code
_entity_poly.pdbx_strand_id
1 'polypeptide(L)'
;MFPKVPDQHKTGKPLIPNGLGVLYVLITTVYLFLVYFSGITPASNGVSEPLTLAVCILFGGFMGLLDDWMDLKWRYKAFMPLIAALPLMYLTIENP
;
A
#
# COMPACT_ATOMS: atom_id res chain seq x y z
N MET A 1 12.49 8.40 14.09
CA MET A 1 12.60 9.69 13.38
C MET A 1 12.61 9.36 11.90
N PHE A 2 11.74 9.94 11.08
CA PHE A 2 11.70 9.63 9.64
C PHE A 2 13.01 10.02 8.95
N PRO A 3 13.52 9.20 8.01
CA PRO A 3 14.72 9.54 7.25
C PRO A 3 14.47 10.84 6.47
N LYS A 4 15.44 11.76 6.50
CA LYS A 4 15.34 13.02 5.75
C LYS A 4 16.23 12.94 4.52
N VAL A 5 15.67 13.25 3.36
CA VAL A 5 16.38 13.22 2.07
C VAL A 5 16.50 14.65 1.55
N PRO A 6 17.68 15.06 1.03
CA PRO A 6 17.85 16.38 0.43
C PRO A 6 17.07 16.51 -0.88
N ASP A 7 16.24 17.53 -0.98
CA ASP A 7 15.53 17.89 -2.21
C ASP A 7 16.52 18.41 -3.26
N GLN A 8 16.76 17.62 -4.31
CA GLN A 8 17.74 17.98 -5.35
C GLN A 8 17.27 19.13 -6.25
N HIS A 9 15.98 19.46 -6.25
CA HIS A 9 15.40 20.45 -7.17
C HIS A 9 15.35 21.87 -6.58
N LYS A 10 15.68 22.05 -5.29
CA LYS A 10 15.69 23.35 -4.63
C LYS A 10 17.11 23.83 -4.35
N THR A 11 17.35 25.13 -4.60
CA THR A 11 18.56 25.83 -4.15
C THR A 11 18.70 25.69 -2.63
N GLY A 12 19.88 25.29 -2.17
CA GLY A 12 20.14 25.02 -0.75
C GLY A 12 19.75 23.61 -0.27
N LYS A 13 19.22 22.74 -1.15
CA LYS A 13 18.92 21.31 -0.89
C LYS A 13 18.36 21.03 0.52
N PRO A 14 17.21 21.63 0.89
CA PRO A 14 16.64 21.43 2.20
C PRO A 14 16.34 19.94 2.45
N LEU A 15 16.57 19.49 3.68
CA LEU A 15 16.31 18.11 4.12
C LEU A 15 14.82 17.95 4.43
N ILE A 16 14.11 17.16 3.63
CA ILE A 16 12.66 16.91 3.77
C ILE A 16 12.46 15.48 4.31
N PRO A 17 11.56 15.26 5.29
CA PRO A 17 11.26 13.92 5.77
C PRO A 17 10.61 13.07 4.67
N ASN A 18 11.13 11.86 4.45
CA ASN A 18 10.56 10.85 3.57
C ASN A 18 9.64 9.89 4.35
N GLY A 19 8.77 9.15 3.66
CA GLY A 19 7.90 8.13 4.26
C GLY A 19 6.57 8.65 4.82
N LEU A 20 6.17 9.89 4.49
CA LEU A 20 4.84 10.42 4.85
C LEU A 20 3.68 9.66 4.20
N GLY A 21 3.95 8.87 3.16
CA GLY A 21 2.97 7.98 2.52
C GLY A 21 2.35 6.94 3.48
N VAL A 22 3.02 6.60 4.57
CA VAL A 22 2.48 5.69 5.61
C VAL A 22 1.18 6.21 6.19
N LEU A 23 1.04 7.52 6.38
CA LEU A 23 -0.19 8.11 6.90
C LEU A 23 -1.36 7.87 5.95
N TYR A 24 -1.13 8.03 4.64
CA TYR A 24 -2.14 7.76 3.62
C TYR A 24 -2.56 6.29 3.62
N VAL A 25 -1.60 5.36 3.67
CA VAL A 25 -1.85 3.91 3.71
C VAL A 25 -2.64 3.53 4.97
N LEU A 26 -2.27 4.06 6.15
CA LEU A 26 -2.99 3.76 7.39
C LEU A 26 -4.42 4.32 7.39
N ILE A 27 -4.63 5.56 6.94
CA ILE A 27 -5.96 6.16 6.90
C ILE A 27 -6.87 5.39 5.93
N THR A 28 -6.36 5.05 4.74
CA THR A 28 -7.14 4.32 3.72
C THR A 28 -7.46 2.89 4.14
N THR A 29 -6.51 2.18 4.74
CA THR A 29 -6.75 0.82 5.25
C THR A 29 -7.76 0.80 6.40
N VAL A 30 -7.64 1.71 7.37
CA VAL A 30 -8.63 1.87 8.45
C VAL A 30 -10.03 2.17 7.88
N TYR A 31 -10.11 3.06 6.89
CA TYR A 31 -11.37 3.36 6.21
C TYR A 31 -11.98 2.11 5.56
N LEU A 32 -11.19 1.31 4.84
CA LEU A 32 -11.68 0.08 4.19
C LEU A 32 -12.08 -1.00 5.21
N PHE A 33 -11.36 -1.11 6.33
CA PHE A 33 -11.77 -1.98 7.43
C PHE A 33 -13.11 -1.54 8.04
N LEU A 34 -13.33 -0.25 8.22
CA LEU A 34 -14.62 0.28 8.70
C LEU A 34 -15.75 -0.04 7.72
N VAL A 35 -15.51 0.09 6.41
CA VAL A 35 -16.47 -0.29 5.36
C VAL A 35 -16.80 -1.78 5.42
N TYR A 36 -15.78 -2.63 5.58
CA TYR A 36 -15.94 -4.08 5.76
C TYR A 36 -16.81 -4.40 6.98
N PHE A 37 -16.51 -3.84 8.15
CA PHE A 37 -17.28 -4.09 9.38
C PHE A 37 -18.69 -3.49 9.34
N SER A 38 -18.91 -2.43 8.57
CA SER A 38 -20.25 -1.83 8.40
C SER A 38 -21.17 -2.70 7.54
N GLY A 39 -20.64 -3.71 6.84
CA GLY A 39 -21.45 -4.65 6.04
C GLY A 39 -22.20 -4.01 4.87
N ILE A 40 -21.78 -2.81 4.44
CA ILE A 40 -22.44 -2.04 3.38
C ILE A 40 -22.31 -2.77 2.03
N THR A 41 -21.19 -3.44 1.83
CA THR A 41 -20.87 -4.24 0.64
C THR A 41 -21.02 -5.71 0.99
N PRO A 42 -22.04 -6.42 0.45
CA PRO A 42 -22.19 -7.85 0.68
C PRO A 42 -21.00 -8.59 0.05
N ALA A 43 -20.51 -9.63 0.73
CA ALA A 43 -19.49 -10.50 0.16
C ALA A 43 -20.09 -11.29 -1.01
N SER A 44 -19.49 -11.16 -2.19
CA SER A 44 -19.81 -11.98 -3.35
C SER A 44 -18.92 -13.23 -3.33
N ASN A 45 -19.55 -14.41 -3.44
CA ASN A 45 -18.86 -15.72 -3.42
C ASN A 45 -17.95 -15.96 -2.20
N GLY A 46 -18.28 -15.38 -1.04
CA GLY A 46 -17.48 -15.51 0.19
C GLY A 46 -16.21 -14.65 0.22
N VAL A 47 -15.96 -13.85 -0.83
CA VAL A 47 -14.86 -12.90 -0.88
C VAL A 47 -15.40 -11.50 -0.69
N SER A 48 -14.84 -10.76 0.27
CA SER A 48 -15.22 -9.38 0.53
C SER A 48 -14.29 -8.43 -0.21
N GLU A 49 -14.83 -7.69 -1.17
CA GLU A 49 -14.08 -6.66 -1.92
C GLU A 49 -13.34 -5.67 -1.02
N PRO A 50 -13.96 -5.10 0.04
CA PRO A 50 -13.27 -4.11 0.87
C PRO A 50 -12.09 -4.71 1.63
N LEU A 51 -12.20 -5.97 2.05
CA LEU A 51 -11.15 -6.67 2.76
C LEU A 51 -9.97 -6.96 1.82
N THR A 52 -10.26 -7.46 0.62
CA THR A 52 -9.20 -7.74 -0.36
C THR A 52 -8.46 -6.48 -0.77
N LEU A 53 -9.19 -5.37 -0.99
CA LEU A 53 -8.58 -4.07 -1.27
C LEU A 53 -7.76 -3.54 -0.09
N ALA A 54 -8.25 -3.69 1.15
CA ALA A 54 -7.52 -3.29 2.34
C ALA A 54 -6.20 -4.07 2.46
N VAL A 55 -6.22 -5.38 2.21
CA VAL A 55 -5.03 -6.24 2.23
C VAL A 55 -4.04 -5.85 1.13
N CYS A 56 -4.51 -5.62 -0.10
CA CYS A 56 -3.67 -5.14 -1.21
C CYS A 56 -2.97 -3.82 -0.88
N ILE A 57 -3.71 -2.84 -0.37
CA ILE A 57 -3.18 -1.50 -0.05
C ILE A 57 -2.21 -1.58 1.12
N LEU A 58 -2.52 -2.37 2.16
CA LEU A 58 -1.66 -2.53 3.32
C LEU A 58 -0.35 -3.23 2.95
N PHE A 59 -0.43 -4.30 2.16
CA PHE A 59 0.73 -5.08 1.74
C PHE A 59 1.60 -4.30 0.74
N GLY A 60 1.00 -3.67 -0.27
CA GLY A 60 1.70 -2.82 -1.22
C GLY A 60 2.31 -1.58 -0.57
N GLY A 61 1.58 -0.93 0.33
CA GLY A 61 2.06 0.24 1.08
C GLY A 61 3.21 -0.10 2.03
N PHE A 62 3.15 -1.26 2.70
CA PHE A 62 4.24 -1.74 3.54
C PHE A 62 5.50 -2.09 2.73
N MET A 63 5.34 -2.73 1.57
CA MET A 63 6.46 -2.97 0.66
C MET A 63 7.10 -1.68 0.16
N GLY A 64 6.30 -0.65 -0.15
CA GLY A 64 6.80 0.67 -0.51
C GLY A 64 7.58 1.34 0.61
N LEU A 65 7.11 1.25 1.86
CA LEU A 65 7.85 1.75 3.02
C LEU A 65 9.17 0.99 3.24
N LEU A 66 9.15 -0.32 3.05
CA LEU A 66 10.33 -1.16 3.19
C LEU A 66 11.37 -0.83 2.10
N ASP A 67 10.93 -0.58 0.87
CA ASP A 67 11.77 -0.08 -0.22
C ASP A 67 12.39 1.29 0.14
N ASP A 68 11.59 2.22 0.66
CA ASP A 68 12.04 3.55 1.08
C ASP A 68 13.05 3.53 2.25
N TRP A 69 13.03 2.51 3.11
CA TRP A 69 13.92 2.40 4.26
C TRP A 69 15.17 1.54 4.00
N MET A 70 15.04 0.50 3.19
CA MET A 70 16.12 -0.46 2.95
C MET A 70 16.88 -0.24 1.64
N ASP A 71 16.45 0.73 0.80
CA ASP A 71 17.05 1.03 -0.51
C ASP A 71 17.31 -0.27 -1.31
N LEU A 72 16.22 -1.01 -1.57
CA LEU A 72 16.32 -2.35 -2.16
C LEU A 72 16.88 -2.28 -3.58
N LYS A 73 17.58 -3.36 -3.96
CA LYS A 73 18.07 -3.52 -5.35
C LYS A 73 16.88 -3.53 -6.32
N TRP A 74 17.09 -2.94 -7.50
CA TRP A 74 16.10 -2.80 -8.57
C TRP A 74 15.28 -4.08 -8.90
N ARG A 75 15.87 -5.27 -8.71
CA ARG A 75 15.20 -6.56 -8.93
C ARG A 75 13.97 -6.73 -8.05
N TYR A 76 14.09 -6.41 -6.76
CA TYR A 76 12.98 -6.56 -5.82
C TYR A 76 11.87 -5.56 -6.10
N LYS A 77 12.24 -4.37 -6.54
CA LYS A 77 11.31 -3.30 -6.94
C LYS A 77 10.40 -3.71 -8.12
N ALA A 78 10.88 -4.61 -8.99
CA ALA A 78 10.07 -5.16 -10.09
C ALA A 78 9.10 -6.26 -9.64
N PHE A 79 9.47 -7.08 -8.66
CA PHE A 79 8.63 -8.20 -8.19
C PHE A 79 7.62 -7.80 -7.11
N MET A 80 7.92 -6.78 -6.30
CA MET A 80 7.03 -6.32 -5.22
C MET A 80 5.59 -6.02 -5.68
N PRO A 81 5.36 -5.29 -6.79
CA PRO A 81 4.01 -5.01 -7.26
C PRO A 81 3.23 -6.27 -7.66
N LEU A 82 3.91 -7.28 -8.22
CA LEU A 82 3.28 -8.55 -8.62
C LEU A 82 2.77 -9.32 -7.41
N ILE A 83 3.57 -9.37 -6.33
CA ILE A 83 3.16 -10.03 -5.09
C ILE A 83 2.01 -9.27 -4.44
N ALA A 84 2.07 -7.93 -4.43
CA ALA A 84 0.98 -7.11 -3.90
C ALA A 84 -0.34 -7.22 -4.69
N ALA A 85 -0.29 -7.57 -5.98
CA ALA A 85 -1.47 -7.76 -6.82
C ALA A 85 -2.13 -9.15 -6.69
N LEU A 86 -1.49 -10.11 -6.00
CA LEU A 86 -2.04 -11.47 -5.84
C LEU A 86 -3.47 -11.52 -5.27
N PRO A 87 -3.80 -10.77 -4.20
CA PRO A 87 -5.16 -10.82 -3.65
C PRO A 87 -6.19 -10.23 -4.64
N LEU A 88 -5.80 -9.23 -5.43
CA LEU A 88 -6.67 -8.62 -6.44
C LEU A 88 -6.98 -9.59 -7.59
N MET A 89 -5.98 -10.37 -8.03
CA MET A 89 -6.19 -11.40 -9.05
C MET A 89 -7.15 -12.48 -8.55
N TYR A 90 -7.03 -12.90 -7.28
CA TYR A 90 -7.96 -13.84 -6.67
C TYR A 90 -9.41 -13.31 -6.64
N LEU A 91 -9.58 -12.03 -6.26
CA LEU A 91 -10.91 -11.39 -6.27
C LEU A 91 -11.56 -11.42 -7.66
N THR A 92 -10.77 -11.21 -8.71
CA THR A 92 -11.27 -11.19 -10.10
C THR A 92 -11.69 -12.58 -10.58
N ILE A 93 -11.01 -13.64 -10.12
CA ILE A 93 -11.37 -15.02 -10.47
C ILE A 93 -12.67 -15.45 -9.77
N GLU A 94 -12.85 -15.05 -8.51
CA GLU A 94 -14.04 -15.39 -7.72
C GLU A 94 -15.26 -14.52 -8.09
N ASN A 95 -15.05 -13.31 -8.64
CA ASN A 95 -16.11 -12.40 -9.08
C ASN A 95 -15.94 -12.02 -10.57
N PRO A 96 -16.27 -12.93 -11.50
CA PRO A 96 -16.16 -12.70 -12.94
C PRO A 96 -17.16 -11.68 -13.50
#